data_AF-M1CQN7-F1
#
_entry.id   AF-M1CQN7-F1
#
_cell.length_a   1.000
_cell.length_b   1.000
_cell.length_c   1.000
_cell.angle_alpha   90.00
_cell.angle_beta   90.00
_cell.angle_gamma   90.00
#
_symmetry.space_group_name_H-M   'P 1'
#
loop_
_entity.id
_entity.type
_entity.pdbx_description
1 polymer ?
#
loop_
_entity_poly.entity_id
_entity_poly.type
_entity_poly.pdbx_seq_one_letter_code
_entity_poly.pdbx_strand_id
1 'polypeptide(L)'
;MNRIHFFVRLFSGGKTLVVQADSTNRVEVIHQKISLITGIPISVQSLIYRGKQLQSDQMISDCGIEMESNLQLVGRLRSTKHSRAWKLMNELSSIIWGFCKTEFRSVRYDKDHIEDVLIEILIMIPHDIDEASEYLEIFISSSVPAALVMLYMSSRLDNKTLADKCIRQIINSFKSESLTPMYSTCAIMLEFCKILREAGIEDDLYIFCRSSFCDIIELVGIARCKADMKKFISLQDVLPFVREIVAQLHHNLNLTMESTDLSLPCSLVHDFAAFMLPVRNAILFQVPFDFTITFPLMENDTGEAEYYRESIECLHCSFHGLLEATLLSLGLLETQLGLKEEVEDARVVQWWSLYLTILKELNNISKVYTGLEKVFWQKMRQVKASLCFLVVKFATKSEDYGWLFEHKEVMSFEVRRHLAIMMLPEVGDGGGLYCMFIDRSRLLENSFEYIGNATPKNLQGCLFIKFKHEEATGPGVLREWFLLVCQAMFNPQNALFVACPNDRRRFFPNSGKLLFHLCTLTFC
;
A
#
# COMPACT_ATOMS: atom_id res chain seq x y z
N MET A 1 -0.90 8.83 -48.76
CA MET A 1 -1.95 8.78 -47.73
C MET A 1 -3.29 8.61 -48.45
N ASN A 2 -3.83 7.40 -48.46
CA ASN A 2 -5.11 7.11 -49.12
C ASN A 2 -6.23 7.31 -48.11
N ARG A 3 -6.68 8.57 -47.99
CA ARG A 3 -7.85 8.91 -47.18
C ARG A 3 -9.11 8.41 -47.88
N ILE A 4 -9.84 7.54 -47.21
CA ILE A 4 -11.14 7.06 -47.66
C ILE A 4 -12.25 7.65 -46.79
N HIS A 5 -13.41 7.88 -47.39
CA HIS A 5 -14.64 8.19 -46.66
C HIS A 5 -15.66 7.08 -46.90
N PHE A 6 -16.40 6.71 -45.86
CA PHE A 6 -17.40 5.65 -45.90
C PHE A 6 -18.57 5.99 -44.97
N PHE A 7 -19.66 5.25 -45.13
CA PHE A 7 -20.92 5.47 -44.44
C PHE A 7 -21.12 4.41 -43.36
N VAL A 8 -21.48 4.82 -42.15
CA VAL A 8 -21.81 3.91 -41.04
C VAL A 8 -23.26 4.12 -40.64
N ARG A 9 -24.09 3.11 -40.85
CA ARG A 9 -25.51 3.13 -40.48
C ARG A 9 -25.68 2.71 -39.03
N LEU A 10 -26.35 3.55 -38.24
CA LEU A 10 -26.64 3.30 -36.82
C LEU A 10 -27.87 2.40 -36.64
N PHE A 11 -27.85 1.55 -35.61
CA PHE A 11 -28.96 0.65 -35.26
C PHE A 11 -30.20 1.39 -34.73
N SER A 12 -30.02 2.53 -34.08
CA SER A 12 -31.10 3.34 -33.49
C SER A 12 -31.54 4.46 -34.45
N GLY A 13 -32.57 4.19 -35.24
CA GLY A 13 -33.31 5.23 -35.98
C GLY A 13 -32.81 5.58 -37.39
N GLY A 14 -31.96 4.74 -38.01
CA GLY A 14 -31.63 4.85 -39.44
C GLY A 14 -30.71 6.02 -39.83
N LYS A 15 -30.12 6.72 -38.85
CA LYS A 15 -29.10 7.75 -39.11
C LYS A 15 -27.82 7.12 -39.67
N THR A 16 -27.25 7.78 -40.67
CA THR A 16 -25.98 7.38 -41.31
C THR A 16 -24.92 8.42 -40.99
N LEU A 17 -23.76 7.95 -40.50
CA LEU A 17 -22.59 8.78 -40.24
C LEU A 17 -21.64 8.71 -41.41
N VAL A 18 -20.96 9.82 -41.71
CA VAL A 18 -19.84 9.85 -42.64
C VAL A 18 -18.55 9.82 -41.84
N VAL A 19 -17.73 8.78 -42.04
CA VAL A 19 -16.46 8.62 -41.33
C VAL A 19 -15.32 8.64 -42.34
N GLN A 20 -14.28 9.41 -42.04
CA GLN A 20 -13.07 9.48 -42.85
C GLN A 20 -11.91 8.81 -42.11
N ALA A 21 -11.14 7.94 -42.77
CA ALA A 21 -9.97 7.28 -42.21
C ALA A 21 -8.90 7.04 -43.27
N ASP A 22 -7.65 6.74 -42.87
CA ASP A 22 -6.64 6.25 -43.80
C ASP A 22 -6.76 4.72 -43.92
N SER A 23 -6.60 4.19 -45.13
CA SER A 23 -6.50 2.75 -45.44
C SER A 23 -5.51 1.97 -44.56
N THR A 24 -4.48 2.63 -44.00
CA THR A 24 -3.49 2.01 -43.09
C THR A 24 -3.90 2.06 -41.61
N ASN A 25 -5.00 2.73 -41.28
CA ASN A 25 -5.50 2.75 -39.91
C ASN A 25 -6.12 1.39 -39.55
N ARG A 26 -6.11 1.08 -38.24
CA ARG A 26 -6.85 -0.06 -37.69
C ARG A 26 -8.34 0.24 -37.56
N VAL A 27 -9.16 -0.79 -37.57
CA VAL A 27 -10.61 -0.68 -37.33
C VAL A 27 -10.92 -0.06 -35.97
N GLU A 28 -10.05 -0.25 -34.96
CA GLU A 28 -10.12 0.44 -33.67
C GLU A 28 -10.25 1.97 -33.80
N VAL A 29 -9.55 2.59 -34.76
CA VAL A 29 -9.63 4.04 -35.01
C VAL A 29 -11.03 4.44 -35.50
N ILE A 30 -11.70 3.57 -36.26
CA ILE A 30 -13.10 3.80 -36.68
C ILE A 30 -14.01 3.77 -35.46
N HIS A 31 -13.83 2.78 -34.58
CA HIS A 31 -14.61 2.69 -33.34
C HIS A 31 -14.45 3.91 -32.44
N GLN A 32 -13.21 4.39 -32.29
CA GLN A 32 -12.91 5.64 -31.58
C GLN A 32 -13.63 6.83 -32.22
N LYS A 33 -13.57 6.99 -33.55
CA LYS A 33 -14.27 8.08 -34.25
C LYS A 33 -15.78 8.01 -34.08
N ILE A 34 -16.37 6.82 -34.20
CA ILE A 34 -17.80 6.62 -33.95
C ILE A 34 -18.13 6.96 -32.49
N SER A 35 -17.28 6.57 -31.54
CA SER A 35 -17.44 6.90 -30.13
C SER A 35 -17.36 8.41 -29.90
N LEU A 36 -16.42 9.12 -30.52
CA LEU A 36 -16.33 10.58 -30.41
C LEU A 36 -17.56 11.29 -31.00
N ILE A 37 -18.09 10.80 -32.13
CA ILE A 37 -19.21 11.45 -32.83
C ILE A 37 -20.56 11.14 -32.18
N THR A 38 -20.78 9.87 -31.83
CA THR A 38 -22.07 9.38 -31.33
C THR A 38 -22.13 9.28 -29.83
N GLY A 39 -20.96 9.18 -29.22
CA GLY A 39 -20.72 8.82 -27.84
C GLY A 39 -20.89 7.32 -27.52
N ILE A 40 -21.35 6.48 -28.45
CA ILE A 40 -21.53 5.05 -28.19
C ILE A 40 -20.17 4.44 -27.76
N PRO A 41 -20.05 3.81 -26.58
CA PRO A 41 -18.77 3.29 -26.10
C PRO A 41 -18.23 2.17 -27.01
N ILE A 42 -16.92 2.15 -27.23
CA ILE A 42 -16.24 1.19 -28.12
C ILE A 42 -16.55 -0.27 -27.74
N SER A 43 -16.70 -0.55 -26.45
CA SER A 43 -16.97 -1.89 -25.89
C SER A 43 -18.26 -2.54 -26.42
N VAL A 44 -19.27 -1.73 -26.76
CA VAL A 44 -20.56 -2.19 -27.26
C VAL A 44 -20.71 -2.03 -28.78
N GLN A 45 -19.73 -1.41 -29.45
CA GLN A 45 -19.74 -1.27 -30.90
C GLN A 45 -19.32 -2.57 -31.59
N SER A 46 -20.03 -2.92 -32.66
CA SER A 46 -19.63 -3.96 -33.60
C SER A 46 -19.88 -3.47 -35.01
N LEU A 47 -18.84 -3.42 -35.84
CA LEU A 47 -18.94 -3.00 -37.23
C LEU A 47 -19.10 -4.23 -38.12
N ILE A 48 -20.14 -4.22 -38.95
CA ILE A 48 -20.40 -5.25 -39.95
C ILE A 48 -20.20 -4.65 -41.33
N TYR A 49 -19.37 -5.33 -42.14
CA TYR A 49 -19.17 -5.02 -43.55
C TYR A 49 -19.27 -6.31 -44.38
N ARG A 50 -20.08 -6.29 -45.45
CA ARG A 50 -20.37 -7.46 -46.32
C ARG A 50 -20.75 -8.73 -45.53
N GLY A 51 -21.52 -8.58 -44.45
CA GLY A 51 -21.95 -9.69 -43.59
C GLY A 51 -20.88 -10.23 -42.64
N LYS A 52 -19.67 -9.65 -42.59
CA LYS A 52 -18.59 -10.02 -41.67
C LYS A 52 -18.44 -8.97 -40.58
N GLN A 53 -18.31 -9.41 -39.34
CA GLN A 53 -17.94 -8.56 -38.22
C GLN A 53 -16.44 -8.25 -38.27
N LEU A 54 -16.10 -6.96 -38.27
CA LEU A 54 -14.72 -6.48 -38.31
C LEU A 54 -14.07 -6.60 -36.92
N GLN A 55 -12.79 -6.97 -36.88
CA GLN A 55 -12.01 -7.04 -35.63
C GLN A 55 -11.19 -5.77 -35.44
N SER A 56 -11.04 -5.32 -34.19
CA SER A 56 -10.38 -4.05 -33.85
C SER A 56 -8.92 -3.96 -34.32
N ASP A 57 -8.23 -5.08 -34.39
CA ASP A 57 -6.81 -5.21 -34.76
C ASP A 57 -6.57 -5.24 -36.28
N GLN A 58 -7.61 -5.44 -37.10
CA GLN A 58 -7.50 -5.45 -38.56
C GLN A 58 -7.22 -4.06 -39.13
N MET A 59 -6.43 -3.99 -40.21
CA MET A 59 -6.31 -2.76 -40.99
C MET A 59 -7.54 -2.57 -41.88
N ILE A 60 -7.91 -1.30 -42.13
CA ILE A 60 -9.05 -0.95 -42.99
C ILE A 60 -8.90 -1.53 -44.40
N SER A 61 -7.67 -1.52 -44.92
CA SER A 61 -7.32 -2.14 -46.22
C SER A 61 -7.54 -3.64 -46.23
N ASP A 62 -7.20 -4.36 -45.15
CA ASP A 62 -7.41 -5.81 -45.03
C ASP A 62 -8.89 -6.19 -44.97
N CYS A 63 -9.74 -5.28 -44.47
CA CYS A 63 -11.19 -5.47 -44.44
C CYS A 63 -11.87 -5.26 -45.80
N GLY A 64 -11.13 -4.78 -46.82
CA GLY A 64 -11.67 -4.47 -48.14
C GLY A 64 -12.64 -3.28 -48.13
N ILE A 65 -12.47 -2.34 -47.19
CA ILE A 65 -13.29 -1.13 -47.11
C ILE A 65 -12.76 -0.12 -48.13
N GLU A 66 -13.60 0.18 -49.11
CA GLU A 66 -13.32 1.14 -50.17
C GLU A 66 -14.07 2.47 -49.95
N MET A 67 -13.75 3.47 -50.77
CA MET A 67 -14.48 4.74 -50.83
C MET A 67 -15.99 4.49 -50.98
N GLU A 68 -16.81 5.25 -50.25
CA GLU A 68 -18.28 5.16 -50.25
C GLU A 68 -18.85 3.81 -49.77
N SER A 69 -18.05 2.97 -49.11
CA SER A 69 -18.54 1.73 -48.50
C SER A 69 -19.63 1.98 -47.45
N ASN A 70 -20.58 1.05 -47.34
CA ASN A 70 -21.65 1.10 -46.34
C ASN A 70 -21.42 0.04 -45.26
N LEU A 71 -21.14 0.48 -44.04
CA LEU A 71 -20.98 -0.35 -42.86
C LEU A 71 -22.24 -0.25 -41.99
N GLN A 72 -22.52 -1.31 -41.23
CA GLN A 72 -23.56 -1.31 -40.21
C GLN A 72 -22.92 -1.33 -38.82
N LEU A 73 -23.32 -0.40 -37.97
CA LEU A 73 -22.99 -0.45 -36.55
C LEU A 73 -24.10 -1.22 -35.83
N VAL A 74 -23.76 -2.37 -35.27
CA VAL A 74 -24.65 -3.17 -34.42
C VAL A 74 -24.12 -3.20 -32.99
N GLY A 75 -25.02 -3.46 -32.04
CA GLY A 75 -24.62 -3.76 -30.67
C GLY A 75 -23.91 -5.10 -30.60
N ARG A 76 -22.77 -5.17 -29.90
CA ARG A 76 -22.04 -6.42 -29.69
C ARG A 76 -22.88 -7.37 -28.82
N LEU A 77 -23.46 -8.40 -29.43
CA LEU A 77 -24.17 -9.46 -28.70
C LEU A 77 -23.13 -10.40 -28.08
N ARG A 78 -23.02 -10.38 -26.75
CA ARG A 78 -22.29 -11.42 -25.99
C ARG A 78 -23.31 -12.42 -25.45
N SER A 79 -23.12 -13.70 -25.74
CA SER A 79 -23.89 -14.75 -25.06
C SER A 79 -23.36 -14.85 -23.63
N THR A 80 -24.22 -14.61 -22.65
CA THR A 80 -23.94 -14.78 -21.22
C THR A 80 -25.03 -15.63 -20.59
N LYS A 81 -24.66 -16.46 -19.61
CA LYS A 81 -25.61 -17.20 -18.78
C LYS A 81 -26.49 -16.25 -17.94
N HIS A 82 -25.98 -15.04 -17.66
CA HIS A 82 -26.62 -14.04 -16.80
C HIS A 82 -27.29 -12.92 -17.60
N SER A 83 -28.28 -13.26 -18.41
CA SER A 83 -28.96 -12.30 -19.30
C SER A 83 -29.61 -11.11 -18.57
N ARG A 84 -30.04 -11.31 -17.32
CA ARG A 84 -30.64 -10.25 -16.48
C ARG A 84 -29.60 -9.19 -16.12
N ALA A 85 -28.41 -9.62 -15.69
CA ALA A 85 -27.31 -8.73 -15.35
C ALA A 85 -26.93 -7.86 -16.55
N TRP A 86 -26.74 -8.48 -17.71
CA TRP A 86 -26.43 -7.75 -18.95
C TRP A 86 -27.51 -6.73 -19.32
N LYS A 87 -28.80 -7.06 -19.15
CA LYS A 87 -29.89 -6.12 -19.41
C LYS A 87 -29.84 -4.91 -18.48
N LEU A 88 -29.67 -5.12 -17.17
CA LEU A 88 -29.58 -4.04 -16.20
C LEU A 88 -28.36 -3.14 -16.44
N MET A 89 -27.20 -3.71 -16.78
CA MET A 89 -26.00 -2.91 -17.13
C MET A 89 -26.23 -2.03 -18.36
N ASN A 90 -26.93 -2.55 -19.38
CA ASN A 90 -27.26 -1.77 -20.57
C ASN A 90 -28.33 -0.72 -20.30
N GLU A 91 -29.31 -1.04 -19.45
CA GLU A 91 -30.32 -0.10 -18.99
C GLU A 91 -29.65 1.07 -18.26
N LEU A 92 -28.82 0.77 -17.26
CA LEU A 92 -28.03 1.77 -16.52
C LEU A 92 -27.20 2.64 -17.46
N SER A 93 -26.45 2.01 -18.38
CA SER A 93 -25.67 2.72 -19.38
C SER A 93 -26.53 3.63 -20.25
N SER A 94 -27.71 3.15 -20.67
CA SER A 94 -28.65 3.91 -21.52
C SER A 94 -29.26 5.10 -20.78
N ILE A 95 -29.60 4.93 -19.50
CA ILE A 95 -30.12 6.00 -18.66
C ILE A 95 -29.06 7.09 -18.53
N ILE A 96 -27.85 6.72 -18.09
CA ILE A 96 -26.72 7.66 -17.95
C ILE A 96 -26.43 8.35 -19.30
N TRP A 97 -26.47 7.61 -20.40
CA TRP A 97 -26.29 8.16 -21.73
C TRP A 97 -27.35 9.20 -22.10
N GLY A 98 -28.61 8.94 -21.76
CA GLY A 98 -29.71 9.89 -21.90
C GLY A 98 -29.46 11.16 -21.10
N PHE A 99 -28.94 11.03 -19.87
CA PHE A 99 -28.56 12.15 -19.01
C PHE A 99 -27.47 13.02 -19.63
N CYS A 100 -26.42 12.42 -20.16
CA CYS A 100 -25.31 13.17 -20.74
C CYS A 100 -25.68 13.91 -22.03
N LYS A 101 -26.72 13.45 -22.77
CA LYS A 101 -27.14 14.08 -24.05
C LYS A 101 -28.20 15.17 -23.92
N THR A 102 -28.99 15.18 -22.84
CA THR A 102 -30.12 16.10 -22.71
C THR A 102 -29.75 17.34 -21.90
N GLU A 103 -29.49 18.45 -22.59
CA GLU A 103 -29.14 19.73 -21.93
C GLU A 103 -30.29 20.33 -21.07
N PHE A 104 -31.52 19.80 -21.15
CA PHE A 104 -32.72 20.51 -20.66
C PHE A 104 -33.70 19.79 -19.71
N ARG A 105 -33.45 18.58 -19.20
CA ARG A 105 -34.35 18.01 -18.16
C ARG A 105 -33.59 17.17 -17.12
N SER A 106 -33.42 17.75 -15.94
CA SER A 106 -33.07 17.00 -14.72
C SER A 106 -34.35 16.87 -13.87
N VAL A 107 -35.05 15.74 -13.96
CA VAL A 107 -36.11 15.39 -13.01
C VAL A 107 -35.49 14.55 -11.90
N ARG A 108 -35.85 14.83 -10.63
CA ARG A 108 -35.33 14.11 -9.45
C ARG A 108 -35.53 12.58 -9.56
N TYR A 109 -36.66 12.18 -10.15
CA TYR A 109 -37.08 10.78 -10.36
C TYR A 109 -36.05 9.92 -11.11
N ASP A 110 -35.37 10.49 -12.10
CA ASP A 110 -34.47 9.71 -12.94
C ASP A 110 -33.08 9.49 -12.29
N LYS A 111 -32.71 10.33 -11.31
CA LYS A 111 -31.49 10.14 -10.51
C LYS A 111 -31.66 9.04 -9.48
N ASP A 112 -32.82 9.01 -8.82
CA ASP A 112 -33.22 7.93 -7.93
C ASP A 112 -33.23 6.60 -8.71
N HIS A 113 -33.69 6.61 -9.97
CA HIS A 113 -33.66 5.43 -10.84
C HIS A 113 -32.23 4.92 -11.16
N ILE A 114 -31.24 5.80 -11.32
CA ILE A 114 -29.83 5.38 -11.50
C ILE A 114 -29.32 4.66 -10.24
N GLU A 115 -29.61 5.20 -9.06
CA GLU A 115 -29.21 4.59 -7.79
C GLU A 115 -29.93 3.25 -7.57
N ASP A 116 -31.22 3.18 -7.86
CA ASP A 116 -32.02 1.96 -7.71
C ASP A 116 -31.52 0.83 -8.62
N VAL A 117 -31.27 1.12 -9.90
CA VAL A 117 -30.71 0.13 -10.84
C VAL A 117 -29.30 -0.30 -10.41
N LEU A 118 -28.48 0.61 -9.88
CA LEU A 118 -27.17 0.28 -9.37
C LEU A 118 -27.26 -0.65 -8.14
N ILE A 119 -28.15 -0.36 -7.20
CA ILE A 119 -28.39 -1.19 -6.03
C ILE A 119 -28.88 -2.59 -6.46
N GLU A 120 -29.78 -2.67 -7.43
CA GLU A 120 -30.25 -3.96 -7.97
C GLU A 120 -29.08 -4.76 -8.58
N ILE A 121 -28.20 -4.10 -9.33
CA ILE A 121 -27.00 -4.73 -9.89
C ILE A 121 -26.10 -5.29 -8.79
N LEU A 122 -25.85 -4.52 -7.72
CA LEU A 122 -24.96 -4.94 -6.62
C LEU A 122 -25.57 -6.11 -5.82
N ILE A 123 -26.89 -6.08 -5.56
CA ILE A 123 -27.61 -7.17 -4.86
C ILE A 123 -27.62 -8.47 -5.70
N MET A 124 -27.57 -8.35 -7.02
CA MET A 124 -27.57 -9.51 -7.91
C MET A 124 -26.27 -10.31 -7.92
N ILE A 125 -25.19 -9.77 -7.36
CA ILE A 125 -23.90 -10.46 -7.31
C ILE A 125 -24.03 -11.63 -6.31
N PRO A 126 -23.86 -12.89 -6.75
CA PRO A 126 -24.02 -14.04 -5.89
C PRO A 126 -22.88 -14.13 -4.86
N HIS A 127 -23.10 -14.84 -3.76
CA HIS A 127 -22.06 -15.11 -2.77
C HIS A 127 -21.04 -16.18 -3.20
N ASP A 128 -21.36 -16.97 -4.23
CA ASP A 128 -20.43 -17.93 -4.81
C ASP A 128 -19.36 -17.21 -5.66
N ILE A 129 -18.10 -17.53 -5.43
CA ILE A 129 -16.95 -16.82 -6.02
C ILE A 129 -16.89 -16.99 -7.55
N ASP A 130 -17.14 -18.19 -8.05
CA ASP A 130 -17.04 -18.47 -9.48
C ASP A 130 -18.19 -17.82 -10.23
N GLU A 131 -19.41 -17.90 -9.68
CA GLU A 131 -20.55 -17.20 -10.25
C GLU A 131 -20.37 -15.67 -10.16
N ALA A 132 -19.91 -15.13 -9.03
CA ALA A 132 -19.67 -13.69 -8.85
C ALA A 132 -18.65 -13.16 -9.86
N SER A 133 -17.62 -13.96 -10.18
CA SER A 133 -16.63 -13.57 -11.18
C SER A 133 -17.26 -13.39 -12.56
N GLU A 134 -18.18 -14.26 -12.97
CA GLU A 134 -18.92 -14.10 -14.23
C GLU A 134 -19.76 -12.79 -14.26
N TYR A 135 -20.34 -12.37 -13.12
CA TYR A 135 -21.06 -11.10 -13.00
C TYR A 135 -20.14 -9.87 -13.07
N LEU A 136 -18.99 -9.92 -12.40
CA LEU A 136 -18.02 -8.83 -12.40
C LEU A 136 -17.36 -8.68 -13.78
N GLU A 137 -17.10 -9.77 -14.50
CA GLU A 137 -16.64 -9.73 -15.88
C GLU A 137 -17.66 -9.05 -16.81
N ILE A 138 -18.96 -9.27 -16.59
CA ILE A 138 -20.02 -8.55 -17.30
C ILE A 138 -19.95 -7.05 -17.02
N PHE A 139 -19.75 -6.65 -15.76
CA PHE A 139 -19.61 -5.24 -15.38
C PHE A 139 -18.43 -4.58 -16.09
N ILE A 140 -17.23 -5.18 -16.01
CA ILE A 140 -16.01 -4.70 -16.70
C ILE A 140 -16.23 -4.60 -18.21
N SER A 141 -16.90 -5.60 -18.78
CA SER A 141 -17.18 -5.66 -20.21
C SER A 141 -18.28 -4.73 -20.70
N SER A 142 -19.04 -4.14 -19.78
CA SER A 142 -20.15 -3.24 -20.09
C SER A 142 -19.66 -1.81 -20.37
N SER A 143 -20.60 -0.93 -20.69
CA SER A 143 -20.34 0.50 -20.82
C SER A 143 -20.46 1.26 -19.49
N VAL A 144 -20.82 0.58 -18.40
CA VAL A 144 -21.16 1.23 -17.13
C VAL A 144 -19.99 2.03 -16.53
N PRO A 145 -18.75 1.48 -16.40
CA PRO A 145 -17.64 2.26 -15.85
C PRO A 145 -17.39 3.57 -16.62
N ALA A 146 -17.29 3.48 -17.94
CA ALA A 146 -17.09 4.64 -18.80
C ALA A 146 -18.26 5.63 -18.75
N ALA A 147 -19.50 5.14 -18.69
CA ALA A 147 -20.68 5.98 -18.58
C ALA A 147 -20.72 6.75 -17.25
N LEU A 148 -20.42 6.09 -16.13
CA LEU A 148 -20.36 6.72 -14.81
C LEU A 148 -19.25 7.78 -14.75
N VAL A 149 -18.06 7.49 -15.30
CA VAL A 149 -16.99 8.49 -15.35
C VAL A 149 -17.35 9.66 -16.28
N MET A 150 -18.00 9.39 -17.42
CA MET A 150 -18.50 10.47 -18.28
C MET A 150 -19.55 11.34 -17.56
N LEU A 151 -20.41 10.74 -16.73
CA LEU A 151 -21.34 11.48 -15.87
C LEU A 151 -20.61 12.32 -14.82
N TYR A 152 -19.52 11.78 -14.25
CA TYR A 152 -18.65 12.50 -13.32
C TYR A 152 -17.94 13.70 -13.96
N MET A 153 -17.47 13.53 -15.20
CA MET A 153 -16.79 14.56 -15.99
C MET A 153 -17.74 15.60 -16.59
N SER A 154 -19.04 15.51 -16.29
CA SER A 154 -20.05 16.48 -16.72
C SER A 154 -19.81 17.85 -16.07
N SER A 155 -20.09 18.92 -16.83
CA SER A 155 -20.05 20.30 -16.31
C SER A 155 -21.08 20.60 -15.21
N ARG A 156 -22.07 19.71 -15.02
CA ARG A 156 -23.12 19.86 -14.01
C ARG A 156 -22.69 19.26 -12.68
N LEU A 157 -22.66 20.08 -11.64
CA LEU A 157 -22.30 19.64 -10.28
C LEU A 157 -23.16 18.48 -9.78
N ASP A 158 -24.48 18.51 -10.01
CA ASP A 158 -25.34 17.42 -9.54
C ASP A 158 -25.08 16.08 -10.23
N ASN A 159 -24.59 16.11 -11.47
CA ASN A 159 -24.22 14.89 -12.20
C ASN A 159 -22.90 14.36 -11.65
N LYS A 160 -21.95 15.27 -11.39
CA LYS A 160 -20.67 14.96 -10.76
C LYS A 160 -20.87 14.33 -9.38
N THR A 161 -21.73 14.89 -8.52
CA THR A 161 -22.00 14.36 -7.18
C THR A 161 -22.72 13.02 -7.20
N LEU A 162 -23.68 12.82 -8.11
CA LEU A 162 -24.35 11.53 -8.29
C LEU A 162 -23.36 10.45 -8.74
N ALA A 163 -22.54 10.74 -9.75
CA ALA A 163 -21.54 9.80 -10.25
C ALA A 163 -20.47 9.47 -9.18
N ASP A 164 -20.01 10.48 -8.43
CA ASP A 164 -19.09 10.28 -7.29
C ASP A 164 -19.68 9.30 -6.27
N LYS A 165 -20.94 9.52 -5.86
CA LYS A 165 -21.66 8.64 -4.93
C LYS A 165 -21.78 7.22 -5.48
N CYS A 166 -22.21 7.05 -6.74
CA CYS A 166 -22.35 5.74 -7.37
C CYS A 166 -21.02 4.98 -7.45
N ILE A 167 -19.94 5.65 -7.90
CA ILE A 167 -18.62 5.01 -8.04
C ILE A 167 -18.07 4.62 -6.67
N ARG A 168 -18.18 5.51 -5.66
CA ARG A 168 -17.78 5.19 -4.28
C ARG A 168 -18.57 4.03 -3.71
N GLN A 169 -19.88 3.96 -3.97
CA GLN A 169 -20.72 2.86 -3.52
C GLN A 169 -20.29 1.51 -4.12
N ILE A 170 -20.00 1.47 -5.42
CA ILE A 170 -19.49 0.27 -6.11
C ILE A 170 -18.15 -0.18 -5.50
N ILE A 171 -17.22 0.74 -5.33
CA ILE A 171 -15.89 0.41 -4.79
C ILE A 171 -15.99 -0.08 -3.35
N ASN A 172 -16.79 0.59 -2.52
CA ASN A 172 -16.97 0.21 -1.11
C ASN A 172 -17.68 -1.14 -0.96
N SER A 173 -18.67 -1.45 -1.81
CA SER A 173 -19.34 -2.76 -1.76
C SER A 173 -18.36 -3.91 -1.98
N PHE A 174 -17.33 -3.70 -2.79
CA PHE A 174 -16.32 -4.73 -3.03
C PHE A 174 -15.22 -4.78 -1.95
N LYS A 175 -15.06 -3.74 -1.12
CA LYS A 175 -14.14 -3.77 0.03
C LYS A 175 -14.73 -4.50 1.25
N SER A 176 -16.05 -4.41 1.45
CA SER A 176 -16.70 -4.91 2.66
C SER A 176 -16.89 -6.43 2.71
N GLU A 177 -16.88 -7.11 1.56
CA GLU A 177 -17.17 -8.55 1.47
C GLU A 177 -15.88 -9.36 1.37
N SER A 178 -15.52 -10.03 2.47
CA SER A 178 -14.33 -10.91 2.60
C SER A 178 -14.25 -12.11 1.63
N LEU A 179 -15.25 -12.28 0.74
CA LEU A 179 -15.40 -13.40 -0.18
C LEU A 179 -15.64 -12.97 -1.64
N THR A 180 -15.50 -11.69 -1.98
CA THR A 180 -15.60 -11.30 -3.41
C THR A 180 -14.41 -11.86 -4.21
N PRO A 181 -14.59 -12.17 -5.51
CA PRO A 181 -13.51 -12.63 -6.38
C PRO A 181 -12.45 -11.52 -6.51
N MET A 182 -11.40 -11.59 -5.69
CA MET A 182 -10.47 -10.48 -5.49
C MET A 182 -9.85 -9.99 -6.80
N TYR A 183 -9.62 -10.89 -7.77
CA TYR A 183 -9.12 -10.52 -9.10
C TYR A 183 -10.10 -9.65 -9.90
N SER A 184 -11.36 -10.05 -9.96
CA SER A 184 -12.37 -9.35 -10.76
C SER A 184 -12.71 -7.99 -10.15
N THR A 185 -12.72 -7.90 -8.82
CA THR A 185 -12.80 -6.63 -8.09
C THR A 185 -11.62 -5.72 -8.42
N CYS A 186 -10.40 -6.25 -8.37
CA CYS A 186 -9.17 -5.54 -8.74
C CYS A 186 -9.24 -4.97 -10.16
N ALA A 187 -9.73 -5.75 -11.12
CA ALA A 187 -9.87 -5.32 -12.51
C ALA A 187 -10.88 -4.18 -12.69
N ILE A 188 -11.97 -4.17 -11.92
CA ILE A 188 -12.93 -3.05 -11.91
C ILE A 188 -12.28 -1.77 -11.37
N MET A 189 -11.55 -1.86 -10.26
CA MET A 189 -10.88 -0.68 -9.68
C MET A 189 -9.80 -0.14 -10.62
N LEU A 190 -9.05 -1.03 -11.27
CA LEU A 190 -8.08 -0.66 -12.29
C LEU A 190 -8.75 0.06 -13.47
N GLU A 191 -9.90 -0.42 -13.93
CA GLU A 191 -10.66 0.22 -15.02
C GLU A 191 -11.11 1.63 -14.64
N PHE A 192 -11.68 1.81 -13.44
CA PHE A 192 -12.02 3.15 -12.95
C PHE A 192 -10.80 4.06 -12.85
N CYS A 193 -9.68 3.58 -12.32
CA CYS A 193 -8.43 4.35 -12.24
C CYS A 193 -7.95 4.78 -13.63
N LYS A 194 -7.97 3.87 -14.63
CA LYS A 194 -7.54 4.16 -16.01
C LYS A 194 -8.37 5.28 -16.63
N ILE A 195 -9.69 5.25 -16.48
CA ILE A 195 -10.60 6.24 -17.09
C ILE A 195 -10.58 7.57 -16.30
N LEU A 196 -10.63 7.51 -14.96
CA LEU A 196 -10.62 8.71 -14.10
C LEU A 196 -9.30 9.48 -14.13
N ARG A 197 -8.21 8.87 -14.61
CA ARG A 197 -6.92 9.55 -14.78
C ARG A 197 -7.04 10.82 -15.63
N GLU A 198 -8.00 10.88 -16.56
CA GLU A 198 -8.30 12.07 -17.36
C GLU A 198 -8.85 13.24 -16.54
N ALA A 199 -9.44 12.99 -15.37
CA ALA A 199 -9.90 14.02 -14.43
C ALA A 199 -8.74 14.76 -13.76
N GLY A 200 -7.56 14.12 -13.70
CA GLY A 200 -6.35 14.63 -13.06
C GLY A 200 -5.89 13.74 -11.92
N ILE A 201 -4.58 13.66 -11.72
CA ILE A 201 -3.94 12.82 -10.70
C ILE A 201 -4.17 13.31 -9.26
N GLU A 202 -4.70 14.52 -9.10
CA GLU A 202 -5.06 15.15 -7.83
C GLU A 202 -6.58 15.14 -7.59
N ASP A 203 -7.38 14.56 -8.50
CA ASP A 203 -8.83 14.48 -8.32
C ASP A 203 -9.20 13.54 -7.17
N ASP A 204 -10.12 13.99 -6.30
CA ASP A 204 -10.51 13.26 -5.09
C ASP A 204 -11.08 11.86 -5.36
N LEU A 205 -11.81 11.69 -6.48
CA LEU A 205 -12.38 10.40 -6.83
C LEU A 205 -11.30 9.49 -7.43
N TYR A 206 -10.39 10.05 -8.23
CA TYR A 206 -9.22 9.32 -8.72
C TYR A 206 -8.35 8.79 -7.56
N ILE A 207 -7.99 9.66 -6.61
CA ILE A 207 -7.20 9.29 -5.42
C ILE A 207 -7.92 8.18 -4.65
N PHE A 208 -9.22 8.32 -4.41
CA PHE A 208 -10.01 7.30 -3.73
C PHE A 208 -9.99 5.94 -4.47
N CYS A 209 -10.14 5.95 -5.80
CA CYS A 209 -10.07 4.73 -6.60
C CYS A 209 -8.67 4.10 -6.55
N ARG A 210 -7.62 4.93 -6.66
CA ARG A 210 -6.22 4.49 -6.62
C ARG A 210 -5.85 3.87 -5.28
N SER A 211 -6.19 4.52 -4.17
CA SER A 211 -5.97 3.96 -2.82
C SER A 211 -6.75 2.66 -2.63
N SER A 212 -7.98 2.61 -3.13
CA SER A 212 -8.79 1.39 -3.05
C SER A 212 -8.23 0.23 -3.85
N PHE A 213 -7.72 0.51 -5.04
CA PHE A 213 -7.01 -0.46 -5.86
C PHE A 213 -5.73 -0.94 -5.16
N CYS A 214 -5.01 -0.02 -4.52
CA CYS A 214 -3.80 -0.31 -3.76
C CYS A 214 -4.05 -1.30 -2.61
N ASP A 215 -5.07 -1.03 -1.78
CA ASP A 215 -5.44 -1.89 -0.64
C ASP A 215 -5.68 -3.35 -1.06
N ILE A 216 -6.31 -3.57 -2.23
CA ILE A 216 -6.59 -4.93 -2.72
C ILE A 216 -5.37 -5.55 -3.40
N ILE A 217 -4.57 -4.76 -4.12
CA ILE A 217 -3.33 -5.24 -4.74
C ILE A 217 -2.34 -5.74 -3.69
N GLU A 218 -2.26 -5.10 -2.53
CA GLU A 218 -1.41 -5.55 -1.43
C GLU A 218 -1.76 -6.98 -0.99
N LEU A 219 -3.05 -7.35 -1.03
CA LEU A 219 -3.55 -8.68 -0.69
C LEU A 219 -3.39 -9.70 -1.83
N VAL A 220 -3.70 -9.30 -3.08
CA VAL A 220 -3.74 -10.19 -4.24
C VAL A 220 -2.36 -10.43 -4.85
N GLY A 221 -1.48 -9.42 -4.80
CA GLY A 221 -0.19 -9.42 -5.47
C GLY A 221 -0.28 -9.18 -6.98
N ILE A 222 0.90 -9.20 -7.63
CA ILE A 222 1.07 -8.96 -9.08
C ILE A 222 1.45 -10.29 -9.77
N ALA A 223 1.01 -10.46 -11.01
CA ALA A 223 1.32 -11.63 -11.83
C ALA A 223 2.83 -11.90 -11.91
N ARG A 224 3.22 -13.19 -11.80
CA ARG A 224 4.62 -13.61 -11.69
C ARG A 224 5.31 -13.85 -13.02
N CYS A 225 4.56 -14.13 -14.09
CA CYS A 225 5.14 -14.38 -15.40
C CYS A 225 4.17 -14.03 -16.54
N LYS A 226 4.69 -14.01 -17.78
CA LYS A 226 3.92 -13.67 -18.99
C LYS A 226 2.80 -14.66 -19.32
N ALA A 227 2.90 -15.90 -18.85
CA ALA A 227 1.88 -16.93 -19.07
C ALA A 227 0.59 -16.69 -18.25
N ASP A 228 0.69 -15.96 -17.12
CA ASP A 228 -0.42 -15.70 -16.20
C ASP A 228 -1.27 -14.46 -16.59
N MET A 229 -0.83 -13.68 -17.59
CA MET A 229 -1.38 -12.35 -17.91
C MET A 229 -2.85 -12.32 -18.37
N LYS A 230 -3.43 -13.44 -18.80
CA LYS A 230 -4.84 -13.47 -19.23
C LYS A 230 -5.83 -13.43 -18.06
N LYS A 231 -5.35 -13.58 -16.82
CA LYS A 231 -6.17 -13.68 -15.61
C LYS A 231 -5.63 -12.93 -14.39
N PHE A 232 -4.55 -12.14 -14.52
CA PHE A 232 -3.93 -11.45 -13.39
C PHE A 232 -3.45 -10.04 -13.75
N ILE A 233 -3.38 -9.16 -12.75
CA ILE A 233 -2.87 -7.79 -12.90
C ILE A 233 -1.38 -7.86 -13.22
N SER A 234 -0.95 -7.20 -14.28
CA SER A 234 0.45 -7.15 -14.67
C SER A 234 1.20 -6.02 -13.95
N LEU A 235 2.53 -6.16 -13.84
CA LEU A 235 3.36 -5.07 -13.31
C LEU A 235 3.24 -3.78 -14.14
N GLN A 236 2.98 -3.92 -15.45
CA GLN A 236 2.81 -2.81 -16.37
C GLN A 236 1.49 -2.05 -16.14
N ASP A 237 0.46 -2.71 -15.60
CA ASP A 237 -0.76 -2.03 -15.16
C ASP A 237 -0.53 -1.18 -13.91
N VAL A 238 0.43 -1.57 -13.05
CA VAL A 238 0.71 -0.90 -11.77
C VAL A 238 1.74 0.23 -11.91
N LEU A 239 2.70 0.09 -12.83
CA LEU A 239 3.82 1.00 -12.99
C LEU A 239 3.44 2.49 -13.18
N PRO A 240 2.38 2.85 -13.94
CA PRO A 240 1.94 4.23 -14.06
C PRO A 240 1.58 4.88 -12.72
N PHE A 241 0.88 4.15 -11.84
CA PHE A 241 0.49 4.64 -10.52
C PHE A 241 1.70 4.85 -9.62
N VAL A 242 2.66 3.93 -9.65
CA VAL A 242 3.93 4.05 -8.93
C VAL A 242 4.67 5.32 -9.36
N ARG A 243 4.78 5.58 -10.67
CA ARG A 243 5.46 6.78 -11.20
C ARG A 243 4.79 8.06 -10.73
N GLU A 244 3.47 8.10 -10.77
CA GLU A 244 2.70 9.25 -10.29
C GLU A 244 2.91 9.49 -8.80
N ILE A 245 2.79 8.45 -7.99
CA ILE A 245 2.95 8.54 -6.53
C ILE A 245 4.35 9.03 -6.18
N VAL A 246 5.38 8.45 -6.80
CA VAL A 246 6.78 8.86 -6.61
C VAL A 246 6.99 10.31 -7.02
N ALA A 247 6.45 10.73 -8.17
CA ALA A 247 6.56 12.11 -8.63
C ALA A 247 5.83 13.09 -7.69
N GLN A 248 4.61 12.74 -7.24
CA GLN A 248 3.84 13.52 -6.27
C GLN A 248 4.57 13.61 -4.93
N LEU A 249 5.12 12.50 -4.42
CA LEU A 249 5.91 12.50 -3.17
C LEU A 249 7.13 13.38 -3.31
N HIS A 250 7.89 13.24 -4.39
CA HIS A 250 9.06 14.07 -4.66
C HIS A 250 8.70 15.55 -4.71
N HIS A 251 7.60 15.92 -5.38
CA HIS A 251 7.12 17.30 -5.43
C HIS A 251 6.72 17.82 -4.04
N ASN A 252 5.90 17.07 -3.29
CA ASN A 252 5.43 17.46 -1.96
C ASN A 252 6.58 17.56 -0.95
N LEU A 253 7.57 16.66 -1.00
CA LEU A 253 8.76 16.72 -0.15
C LEU A 253 9.63 17.96 -0.44
N ASN A 254 9.66 18.41 -1.69
CA ASN A 254 10.33 19.68 -2.03
C ASN A 254 9.49 20.89 -1.57
N LEU A 255 8.17 20.85 -1.68
CA LEU A 255 7.30 21.93 -1.19
C LEU A 255 7.35 22.12 0.33
N THR A 256 7.47 21.04 1.11
CA THR A 256 7.65 21.14 2.56
C THR A 256 8.98 21.80 2.95
N MET A 257 9.93 21.93 2.01
CA MET A 257 11.13 22.73 2.21
C MET A 257 10.88 24.24 2.09
N GLU A 258 9.86 24.65 1.34
CA GLU A 258 9.54 26.05 1.07
C GLU A 258 8.62 26.65 2.12
N SER A 259 7.75 25.84 2.75
CA SER A 259 6.90 26.30 3.85
C SER A 259 6.57 25.20 4.86
N THR A 260 6.50 25.56 6.13
CA THR A 260 6.16 24.65 7.25
C THR A 260 4.66 24.40 7.40
N ASP A 261 3.81 25.15 6.70
CA ASP A 261 2.35 25.05 6.80
C ASP A 261 1.76 24.01 5.82
N LEU A 262 2.56 23.53 4.87
CA LEU A 262 2.18 22.45 3.95
C LEU A 262 2.39 21.08 4.61
N SER A 263 1.43 20.18 4.40
CA SER A 263 1.46 18.82 4.92
C SER A 263 1.62 17.82 3.79
N LEU A 264 2.29 16.71 4.09
CA LEU A 264 2.35 15.57 3.19
C LEU A 264 1.03 14.78 3.30
N PRO A 265 0.34 14.47 2.18
CA PRO A 265 -0.90 13.72 2.24
C PRO A 265 -0.69 12.29 2.76
N CYS A 266 -1.38 11.90 3.83
CA CYS A 266 -1.27 10.56 4.40
C CYS A 266 -1.64 9.46 3.40
N SER A 267 -2.68 9.67 2.59
CA SER A 267 -3.10 8.72 1.54
C SER A 267 -2.01 8.48 0.50
N LEU A 268 -1.22 9.51 0.14
CA LEU A 268 -0.14 9.38 -0.82
C LEU A 268 1.01 8.51 -0.30
N VAL A 269 1.35 8.65 0.99
CA VAL A 269 2.41 7.84 1.63
C VAL A 269 1.93 6.41 1.88
N HIS A 270 0.66 6.24 2.24
CA HIS A 270 0.01 4.93 2.33
C HIS A 270 0.05 4.22 0.98
N ASP A 271 -0.42 4.86 -0.09
CA ASP A 271 -0.40 4.31 -1.45
C ASP A 271 1.03 3.91 -1.86
N PHE A 272 2.03 4.74 -1.54
CA PHE A 272 3.44 4.40 -1.78
C PHE A 272 3.83 3.10 -1.08
N ALA A 273 3.62 2.99 0.22
CA ALA A 273 4.00 1.79 0.97
C ALA A 273 3.28 0.53 0.47
N ALA A 274 1.96 0.63 0.26
CA ALA A 274 1.14 -0.50 -0.17
C ALA A 274 1.44 -0.96 -1.61
N PHE A 275 1.81 -0.06 -2.54
CA PHE A 275 2.27 -0.47 -3.87
C PHE A 275 3.70 -1.03 -3.88
N MET A 276 4.58 -0.52 -3.03
CA MET A 276 5.99 -0.90 -3.07
C MET A 276 6.22 -2.37 -2.73
N LEU A 277 5.46 -2.96 -1.80
CA LEU A 277 5.58 -4.37 -1.45
C LEU A 277 5.33 -5.33 -2.63
N PRO A 278 4.15 -5.31 -3.30
CA PRO A 278 3.87 -6.19 -4.43
C PRO A 278 4.78 -5.90 -5.63
N VAL A 279 5.18 -4.65 -5.87
CA VAL A 279 6.13 -4.28 -6.94
C VAL A 279 7.51 -4.89 -6.70
N ARG A 280 8.06 -4.76 -5.48
CA ARG A 280 9.33 -5.39 -5.12
C ARG A 280 9.27 -6.90 -5.26
N ASN A 281 8.21 -7.53 -4.77
CA ASN A 281 8.04 -8.98 -4.88
C ASN A 281 7.99 -9.43 -6.35
N ALA A 282 7.25 -8.71 -7.20
CA ALA A 282 7.19 -8.98 -8.64
C ALA A 282 8.56 -8.87 -9.31
N ILE A 283 9.35 -7.86 -8.95
CA ILE A 283 10.70 -7.66 -9.49
C ILE A 283 11.65 -8.76 -9.00
N LEU A 284 11.62 -9.10 -7.71
CA LEU A 284 12.50 -10.10 -7.10
C LEU A 284 12.24 -11.53 -7.62
N PHE A 285 11.05 -11.85 -8.13
CA PHE A 285 10.81 -13.15 -8.75
C PHE A 285 11.70 -13.46 -9.98
N GLN A 286 12.34 -12.46 -10.58
CA GLN A 286 13.27 -12.68 -11.69
C GLN A 286 14.66 -13.15 -11.25
N VAL A 287 15.02 -12.91 -9.99
CA VAL A 287 16.32 -13.32 -9.46
C VAL A 287 16.13 -14.56 -8.57
N PRO A 288 17.13 -15.46 -8.50
CA PRO A 288 17.07 -16.56 -7.57
C PRO A 288 16.88 -16.05 -6.14
N PHE A 289 16.26 -16.87 -5.30
CA PHE A 289 16.02 -16.52 -3.90
C PHE A 289 17.30 -16.05 -3.21
N ASP A 290 17.21 -14.95 -2.43
CA ASP A 290 18.32 -14.24 -1.77
C ASP A 290 19.37 -13.57 -2.67
N PHE A 291 19.13 -13.45 -3.98
CA PHE A 291 19.99 -12.64 -4.85
C PHE A 291 19.47 -11.20 -4.99
N THR A 292 20.41 -10.27 -5.18
CA THR A 292 20.12 -8.87 -5.47
C THR A 292 20.35 -8.56 -6.95
N ILE A 293 19.66 -7.55 -7.46
CA ILE A 293 19.80 -7.10 -8.84
C ILE A 293 21.07 -6.26 -8.96
N THR A 294 21.97 -6.67 -9.85
CA THR A 294 23.11 -5.82 -10.26
C THR A 294 22.62 -4.78 -11.27
N PHE A 295 22.89 -3.51 -10.99
CA PHE A 295 22.50 -2.37 -11.83
C PHE A 295 23.73 -1.52 -12.20
N PRO A 296 23.86 -0.98 -13.43
CA PRO A 296 22.91 -1.04 -14.56
C PRO A 296 22.77 -2.44 -15.17
N LEU A 297 21.59 -2.72 -15.74
CA LEU A 297 21.30 -3.98 -16.43
C LEU A 297 22.07 -4.06 -17.76
N MET A 298 22.62 -5.22 -18.10
CA MET A 298 23.37 -5.42 -19.34
C MET A 298 22.43 -5.46 -20.56
N GLU A 299 22.91 -5.05 -21.75
CA GLU A 299 22.10 -5.00 -22.99
C GLU A 299 21.71 -6.38 -23.53
N ASN A 300 22.40 -7.45 -23.12
CA ASN A 300 22.25 -8.79 -23.71
C ASN A 300 21.14 -9.64 -23.08
N ASP A 301 20.36 -9.09 -22.16
CA ASP A 301 19.31 -9.81 -21.44
C ASP A 301 18.07 -10.00 -22.34
N THR A 302 17.99 -11.14 -23.05
CA THR A 302 16.83 -11.49 -23.89
C THR A 302 15.76 -12.25 -23.09
N GLY A 303 14.47 -11.92 -23.28
CA GLY A 303 13.35 -12.69 -22.74
C GLY A 303 12.59 -12.01 -21.59
N GLU A 304 12.41 -12.69 -20.45
CA GLU A 304 11.67 -12.15 -19.30
C GLU A 304 12.39 -10.95 -18.66
N ALA A 305 13.72 -10.93 -18.64
CA ALA A 305 14.50 -9.81 -18.10
C ALA A 305 14.26 -8.48 -18.85
N GLU A 306 13.97 -8.51 -20.15
CA GLU A 306 13.60 -7.32 -20.94
C GLU A 306 12.24 -6.75 -20.50
N TYR A 307 11.29 -7.61 -20.14
CA TYR A 307 9.93 -7.21 -19.76
C TYR A 307 9.90 -6.39 -18.47
N TYR A 308 10.78 -6.71 -17.52
CA TYR A 308 10.86 -6.00 -16.24
C TYR A 308 11.92 -4.90 -16.21
N ARG A 309 12.73 -4.76 -17.26
CA ARG A 309 13.79 -3.74 -17.36
C ARG A 309 13.28 -2.35 -16.97
N GLU A 310 12.17 -1.93 -17.57
CA GLU A 310 11.56 -0.63 -17.29
C GLU A 310 11.14 -0.48 -15.82
N SER A 311 10.61 -1.54 -15.21
CA SER A 311 10.18 -1.52 -13.80
C SER A 311 11.37 -1.51 -12.85
N ILE A 312 12.44 -2.25 -13.17
CA ILE A 312 13.71 -2.26 -12.42
C ILE A 312 14.36 -0.88 -12.49
N GLU A 313 14.44 -0.28 -13.67
CA GLU A 313 14.97 1.08 -13.85
C GLU A 313 14.12 2.10 -13.10
N CYS A 314 12.79 1.99 -13.21
CA CYS A 314 11.87 2.87 -12.51
C CYS A 314 12.07 2.82 -11.00
N LEU A 315 12.13 1.62 -10.40
CA LEU A 315 12.29 1.47 -8.96
C LEU A 315 13.66 1.97 -8.47
N HIS A 316 14.73 1.75 -9.25
CA HIS A 316 16.06 2.28 -8.95
C HIS A 316 16.08 3.82 -8.98
N CYS A 317 15.48 4.43 -10.01
CA CYS A 317 15.35 5.89 -10.10
C CYS A 317 14.49 6.47 -8.97
N SER A 318 13.37 5.82 -8.65
CA SER A 318 12.50 6.21 -7.53
C SER A 318 13.24 6.22 -6.20
N PHE A 319 14.07 5.20 -5.94
CA PHE A 319 14.90 5.13 -4.73
C PHE A 319 15.80 6.36 -4.60
N HIS A 320 16.58 6.67 -5.64
CA HIS A 320 17.52 7.79 -5.58
C HIS A 320 16.81 9.14 -5.41
N GLY A 321 15.78 9.41 -6.22
CA GLY A 321 15.06 10.67 -6.18
C GLY A 321 14.34 10.90 -4.84
N LEU A 322 13.64 9.89 -4.32
CA LEU A 322 12.95 10.01 -3.04
C LEU A 322 13.91 10.03 -1.86
N LEU A 323 14.99 9.25 -1.90
CA LEU A 323 15.99 9.29 -0.83
C LEU A 323 16.63 10.67 -0.74
N GLU A 324 17.01 11.27 -1.86
CA GLU A 324 17.60 12.61 -1.88
C GLU A 324 16.63 13.68 -1.34
N ALA A 325 15.39 13.71 -1.85
CA ALA A 325 14.40 14.67 -1.37
C ALA A 325 14.08 14.47 0.12
N THR A 326 13.92 13.22 0.57
CA THR A 326 13.67 12.93 1.99
C THR A 326 14.81 13.43 2.87
N LEU A 327 16.06 13.21 2.46
CA LEU A 327 17.24 13.67 3.22
C LEU A 327 17.33 15.20 3.29
N LEU A 328 16.99 15.89 2.19
CA LEU A 328 16.94 17.35 2.17
C LEU A 328 15.87 17.88 3.13
N SER A 329 14.66 17.31 3.10
CA SER A 329 13.58 17.67 4.03
C SER A 329 13.97 17.40 5.49
N LEU A 330 14.63 16.27 5.77
CA LEU A 330 15.11 15.94 7.12
C LEU A 330 16.26 16.83 7.59
N GLY A 331 17.17 17.22 6.69
CA GLY A 331 18.23 18.17 7.01
C GLY A 331 17.68 19.55 7.34
N LEU A 332 16.67 20.01 6.60
CA LEU A 332 15.97 21.25 6.92
C LEU A 332 15.28 21.17 8.29
N LEU A 333 14.57 20.07 8.57
CA LEU A 333 13.95 19.82 9.87
C LEU A 333 14.97 19.93 11.02
N GLU A 334 16.15 19.33 10.84
CA GLU A 334 17.30 19.40 11.76
C GLU A 334 17.72 20.85 12.02
N THR A 335 17.84 21.67 10.97
CA THR A 335 18.22 23.09 11.11
C THR A 335 17.13 23.94 11.75
N GLN A 336 15.86 23.72 11.42
CA GLN A 336 14.72 24.49 11.94
C GLN A 336 14.51 24.26 13.43
N LEU A 337 14.63 23.01 13.87
CA LEU A 337 14.45 22.62 15.26
C LEU A 337 15.73 22.76 16.10
N GLY A 338 16.86 23.10 15.48
CA GLY A 338 18.16 23.19 16.14
C GLY A 338 18.54 21.89 16.86
N LEU A 339 18.14 20.73 16.30
CA LEU A 339 18.27 19.44 16.97
C LEU A 339 19.74 19.14 17.26
N LYS A 340 20.10 19.15 18.55
CA LYS A 340 21.40 18.69 19.06
C LYS A 340 21.20 17.49 19.98
N GLU A 341 20.96 16.31 19.43
CA GLU A 341 20.81 14.99 20.09
C GLU A 341 19.86 14.88 21.32
N GLU A 342 19.39 15.97 21.93
CA GLU A 342 18.55 16.06 23.13
C GLU A 342 17.65 17.31 23.00
N VAL A 343 16.38 17.16 22.57
CA VAL A 343 15.39 18.24 22.61
C VAL A 343 14.03 17.66 23.02
N GLU A 344 13.56 18.03 24.20
CA GLU A 344 12.24 17.62 24.72
C GLU A 344 11.08 18.48 24.18
N ASP A 345 11.34 19.73 23.77
CA ASP A 345 10.30 20.76 23.63
C ASP A 345 10.17 21.40 22.22
N ALA A 346 10.37 20.60 21.17
CA ALA A 346 10.16 21.02 19.78
C ALA A 346 8.67 20.96 19.38
N ARG A 347 8.20 21.90 18.55
CA ARG A 347 6.86 21.85 17.93
C ARG A 347 6.74 20.57 17.11
N VAL A 348 5.90 19.64 17.54
CA VAL A 348 5.69 18.35 16.87
C VAL A 348 4.52 18.46 15.90
N VAL A 349 4.76 18.17 14.61
CA VAL A 349 3.71 18.13 13.59
C VAL A 349 3.40 16.68 13.25
N GLN A 350 2.13 16.28 13.35
CA GLN A 350 1.73 14.87 13.28
C GLN A 350 2.13 14.19 11.96
N TRP A 351 2.10 14.89 10.83
CA TRP A 351 2.44 14.30 9.53
C TRP A 351 3.93 13.95 9.39
N TRP A 352 4.81 14.43 10.28
CA TRP A 352 6.24 14.05 10.25
C TRP A 352 6.46 12.56 10.55
N SER A 353 5.50 11.87 11.17
CA SER A 353 5.56 10.41 11.31
C SER A 353 5.69 9.69 9.95
N LEU A 354 5.14 10.28 8.88
CA LEU A 354 5.16 9.73 7.53
C LEU A 354 6.59 9.61 6.96
N TYR A 355 7.56 10.37 7.45
CA TYR A 355 8.96 10.19 7.08
C TYR A 355 9.47 8.80 7.46
N LEU A 356 9.05 8.25 8.61
CA LEU A 356 9.47 6.90 9.02
C LEU A 356 8.93 5.83 8.06
N THR A 357 7.70 6.00 7.57
CA THR A 357 7.10 5.11 6.57
C THR A 357 7.88 5.18 5.25
N ILE A 358 8.19 6.39 4.76
CA ILE A 358 8.99 6.56 3.53
C ILE A 358 10.38 5.95 3.69
N LEU A 359 11.07 6.21 4.81
CA LEU A 359 12.40 5.66 5.07
C LEU A 359 12.40 4.13 5.17
N LYS A 360 11.38 3.53 5.79
CA LYS A 360 11.21 2.07 5.86
C LYS A 360 11.07 1.47 4.46
N GLU A 361 10.27 2.09 3.60
CA GLU A 361 10.10 1.63 2.22
C GLU A 361 11.35 1.85 1.37
N LEU A 362 12.06 2.96 1.54
CA LEU A 362 13.36 3.19 0.89
C LEU A 362 14.41 2.15 1.35
N ASN A 363 14.43 1.78 2.63
CA ASN A 363 15.27 0.69 3.12
C ASN A 363 14.92 -0.63 2.42
N ASN A 364 13.63 -0.96 2.33
CA ASN A 364 13.16 -2.17 1.66
C ASN A 364 13.52 -2.19 0.16
N ILE A 365 13.45 -1.05 -0.53
CA ILE A 365 13.89 -0.93 -1.93
C ILE A 365 15.40 -1.09 -2.04
N SER A 366 16.17 -0.55 -1.09
CA SER A 366 17.64 -0.64 -1.11
C SER A 366 18.15 -2.08 -1.06
N LYS A 367 17.37 -3.01 -0.45
CA LYS A 367 17.66 -4.44 -0.38
C LYS A 367 17.46 -5.18 -1.71
N VAL A 368 16.77 -4.58 -2.68
CA VAL A 368 16.54 -5.18 -4.00
C VAL A 368 17.82 -5.16 -4.87
N TYR A 369 18.68 -4.16 -4.68
CA TYR A 369 19.82 -3.90 -5.55
C TYR A 369 21.16 -4.09 -4.85
N THR A 370 22.13 -4.63 -5.59
CA THR A 370 23.48 -4.82 -5.06
C THR A 370 24.11 -3.48 -4.68
N GLY A 371 24.43 -3.30 -3.39
CA GLY A 371 25.17 -2.14 -2.88
C GLY A 371 24.33 -0.93 -2.48
N LEU A 372 23.03 -0.86 -2.80
CA LEU A 372 22.19 0.29 -2.42
C LEU A 372 21.93 0.36 -0.92
N GLU A 373 21.86 -0.77 -0.22
CA GLU A 373 21.73 -0.80 1.24
C GLU A 373 22.88 -0.03 1.92
N LYS A 374 24.13 -0.20 1.45
CA LYS A 374 25.28 0.56 1.95
C LYS A 374 25.11 2.06 1.72
N VAL A 375 24.57 2.46 0.57
CA VAL A 375 24.30 3.86 0.23
C VAL A 375 23.23 4.42 1.16
N PHE A 376 22.12 3.71 1.34
CA PHE A 376 21.02 4.08 2.23
C PHE A 376 21.53 4.35 3.65
N TRP A 377 22.24 3.40 4.25
CA TRP A 377 22.75 3.55 5.62
C TRP A 377 23.85 4.60 5.76
N GLN A 378 24.68 4.81 4.72
CA GLN A 378 25.61 5.94 4.70
C GLN A 378 24.88 7.28 4.75
N LYS A 379 23.74 7.40 4.06
CA LYS A 379 22.90 8.60 4.10
C LYS A 379 22.16 8.76 5.42
N MET A 380 21.63 7.67 6.01
CA MET A 380 21.00 7.71 7.34
C MET A 380 21.95 8.22 8.43
N ARG A 381 23.25 7.91 8.33
CA ARG A 381 24.27 8.50 9.23
C ARG A 381 24.36 10.02 9.14
N GLN A 382 24.06 10.62 7.99
CA GLN A 382 24.14 12.07 7.78
C GLN A 382 22.98 12.80 8.46
N VAL A 383 21.80 12.18 8.53
CA VAL A 383 20.57 12.73 9.14
C VAL A 383 20.23 12.03 10.48
N LYS A 384 21.27 11.59 11.19
CA LYS A 384 21.13 10.80 12.43
C LYS A 384 20.26 11.52 13.47
N ALA A 385 20.40 12.83 13.62
CA ALA A 385 19.68 13.59 14.63
C ALA A 385 18.18 13.64 14.34
N SER A 386 17.80 13.93 13.09
CA SER A 386 16.42 13.91 12.60
C SER A 386 15.81 12.51 12.71
N LEU A 387 16.53 11.46 12.30
CA LEU A 387 16.05 10.08 12.44
C LEU A 387 15.78 9.73 13.92
N CYS A 388 16.72 10.05 14.81
CA CYS A 388 16.56 9.81 16.25
C CYS A 388 15.35 10.56 16.82
N PHE A 389 15.17 11.83 16.43
CA PHE A 389 14.03 12.64 16.84
C PHE A 389 12.70 12.03 16.39
N LEU A 390 12.61 11.65 15.10
CA LEU A 390 11.39 11.05 14.55
C LEU A 390 11.01 9.78 15.29
N VAL A 391 11.98 8.89 15.55
CA VAL A 391 11.72 7.63 16.25
C VAL A 391 11.21 7.90 17.68
N VAL A 392 11.87 8.78 18.45
CA VAL A 392 11.45 9.07 19.83
C VAL A 392 10.07 9.71 19.90
N LYS A 393 9.70 10.54 18.93
CA LYS A 393 8.42 11.27 18.95
C LYS A 393 7.26 10.49 18.33
N PHE A 394 7.50 9.64 17.34
CA PHE A 394 6.44 9.05 16.52
C PHE A 394 6.41 7.52 16.50
N ALA A 395 7.39 6.83 17.07
CA ALA A 395 7.34 5.37 17.07
C ALA A 395 6.14 4.86 17.87
N THR A 396 5.40 3.91 17.30
CA THR A 396 4.23 3.26 17.92
C THR A 396 4.45 1.75 18.05
N LYS A 397 3.79 1.10 19.02
CA LYS A 397 3.92 -0.36 19.21
C LYS A 397 3.30 -1.20 18.08
N SER A 398 2.43 -0.61 17.27
CA SER A 398 1.78 -1.27 16.14
C SER A 398 2.70 -1.45 14.94
N GLU A 399 3.80 -0.72 14.88
CA GLU A 399 4.71 -0.67 13.74
C GLU A 399 5.97 -1.51 13.97
N ASP A 400 6.48 -2.09 12.89
CA ASP A 400 7.75 -2.82 12.92
C ASP A 400 8.95 -1.90 12.63
N TYR A 401 9.80 -1.75 13.64
CA TYR A 401 11.09 -1.03 13.62
C TYR A 401 12.30 -1.96 13.63
N GLY A 402 12.11 -3.28 13.44
CA GLY A 402 13.17 -4.29 13.40
C GLY A 402 14.33 -3.90 12.50
N TRP A 403 14.02 -3.31 11.34
CA TRP A 403 14.96 -2.84 10.34
C TRP A 403 15.98 -1.81 10.85
N LEU A 404 15.65 -1.02 11.88
CA LEU A 404 16.60 -0.06 12.47
C LEU A 404 17.67 -0.77 13.31
N PHE A 405 17.35 -1.93 13.92
CA PHE A 405 18.31 -2.66 14.76
C PHE A 405 19.44 -3.32 13.97
N GLU A 406 19.28 -3.47 12.66
CA GLU A 406 20.32 -3.94 11.74
C GLU A 406 21.54 -2.99 11.75
N HIS A 407 21.33 -1.69 11.95
CA HIS A 407 22.35 -0.65 11.88
C HIS A 407 22.36 0.28 13.11
N LYS A 408 22.89 -0.23 14.23
CA LYS A 408 22.90 0.48 15.52
C LYS A 408 23.65 1.81 15.49
N GLU A 409 24.57 2.01 14.55
CA GLU A 409 25.37 3.22 14.40
C GLU A 409 24.55 4.47 13.99
N VAL A 410 23.36 4.28 13.41
CA VAL A 410 22.47 5.40 13.03
C VAL A 410 21.50 5.80 14.14
N MET A 411 21.58 5.15 15.31
CA MET A 411 20.70 5.44 16.45
C MET A 411 21.50 5.85 17.69
N SER A 412 20.95 6.79 18.47
CA SER A 412 21.48 7.09 19.80
C SER A 412 21.20 5.96 20.80
N PHE A 413 21.84 6.01 21.97
CA PHE A 413 21.53 5.09 23.06
C PHE A 413 20.06 5.21 23.49
N GLU A 414 19.55 6.44 23.66
CA GLU A 414 18.18 6.69 24.09
C GLU A 414 17.15 6.14 23.10
N VAL A 415 17.38 6.28 21.80
CA VAL A 415 16.47 5.72 20.77
C VAL A 415 16.42 4.20 20.85
N ARG A 416 17.58 3.54 20.97
CA ARG A 416 17.64 2.07 21.10
C ARG A 416 16.96 1.61 22.37
N ARG A 417 17.14 2.34 23.48
CA ARG A 417 16.46 2.07 24.74
C ARG A 417 14.95 2.26 24.61
N HIS A 418 14.50 3.34 23.98
CA HIS A 418 13.09 3.64 23.73
C HIS A 418 12.42 2.52 22.93
N LEU A 419 12.99 2.15 21.77
CA LEU A 419 12.48 1.04 20.95
C LEU A 419 12.48 -0.30 21.71
N ALA A 420 13.55 -0.61 22.45
CA ALA A 420 13.62 -1.83 23.24
C ALA A 420 12.52 -1.89 24.31
N ILE A 421 12.22 -0.77 24.98
CA ILE A 421 11.12 -0.69 25.96
C ILE A 421 9.77 -0.87 25.27
N MET A 422 9.59 -0.34 24.06
CA MET A 422 8.35 -0.52 23.30
C MET A 422 8.08 -1.98 22.91
N MET A 423 9.14 -2.76 22.68
CA MET A 423 9.03 -4.20 22.38
C MET A 423 8.67 -5.05 23.60
N LEU A 424 8.73 -4.48 24.82
CA LEU A 424 8.29 -5.18 26.02
C LEU A 424 6.75 -5.18 26.09
N PRO A 425 6.14 -6.31 26.50
CA PRO A 425 4.69 -6.40 26.64
C PRO A 425 4.18 -5.38 27.65
N GLU A 426 3.00 -4.82 27.39
CA GLU A 426 2.31 -4.00 28.39
C GLU A 426 1.89 -4.88 29.56
N VAL A 427 2.27 -4.47 30.76
CA VAL A 427 1.78 -5.07 31.98
C VAL A 427 0.31 -4.66 32.10
N GLY A 428 -0.61 -5.48 31.60
CA GLY A 428 -2.04 -5.25 31.78
C GLY A 428 -2.40 -5.22 33.27
N ASP A 429 -3.45 -4.48 33.64
CA ASP A 429 -3.99 -4.39 35.01
C ASP A 429 -4.34 -5.76 35.65
N GLY A 430 -4.36 -6.85 34.86
CA GLY A 430 -4.54 -8.22 35.33
C GLY A 430 -3.28 -8.91 35.87
N GLY A 431 -2.11 -8.27 35.81
CA GLY A 431 -0.87 -8.75 36.41
C GLY A 431 -0.93 -8.62 37.93
N GLY A 432 -1.52 -9.61 38.61
CA GLY A 432 -1.66 -9.62 40.06
C GLY A 432 -0.34 -9.34 40.79
N LEU A 433 -0.43 -8.58 41.88
CA LEU A 433 0.69 -8.20 42.74
C LEU A 433 1.44 -9.46 43.22
N TYR A 434 2.73 -9.59 42.91
CA TYR A 434 3.56 -10.70 43.37
C TYR A 434 4.30 -10.31 44.65
N CYS A 435 3.74 -10.69 45.81
CA CYS A 435 4.27 -10.35 47.12
C CYS A 435 5.42 -11.27 47.55
N MET A 436 6.54 -10.67 47.94
CA MET A 436 7.72 -11.37 48.45
C MET A 436 8.03 -10.90 49.86
N PHE A 437 8.05 -11.84 50.82
CA PHE A 437 8.36 -11.57 52.22
C PHE A 437 9.78 -11.98 52.54
N ILE A 438 10.69 -11.00 52.56
CA ILE A 438 12.13 -11.25 52.61
C ILE A 438 12.66 -11.04 54.03
N ASP A 439 13.35 -12.06 54.57
CA ASP A 439 14.16 -11.89 55.77
C ASP A 439 15.53 -11.32 55.37
N ARG A 440 15.96 -10.19 55.96
CA ARG A 440 17.27 -9.59 55.66
C ARG A 440 18.44 -10.55 55.92
N SER A 441 18.31 -11.44 56.91
CA SER A 441 19.34 -12.43 57.24
C SER A 441 19.46 -13.56 56.20
N ARG A 442 18.39 -13.81 55.45
CA ARG A 442 18.30 -14.85 54.40
C ARG A 442 17.93 -14.24 53.05
N LEU A 443 18.45 -13.04 52.77
CA LEU A 443 18.11 -12.21 51.62
C LEU A 443 18.16 -12.98 50.29
N LEU A 444 19.31 -13.60 49.97
CA LEU A 444 19.48 -14.32 48.70
C LEU A 444 18.61 -15.57 48.62
N GLU A 445 18.59 -16.37 49.69
CA GLU A 445 17.85 -17.63 49.72
C GLU A 445 16.34 -17.40 49.53
N ASN A 446 15.76 -16.46 50.29
CA ASN A 446 14.34 -16.11 50.13
C ASN A 446 14.07 -15.51 48.76
N SER A 447 14.95 -14.65 48.25
CA SER A 447 14.77 -14.06 46.91
C SER A 447 14.78 -15.13 45.82
N PHE A 448 15.74 -16.06 45.86
CA PHE A 448 15.83 -17.19 44.92
C PHE A 448 14.61 -18.09 44.99
N GLU A 449 14.11 -18.39 46.18
CA GLU A 449 12.92 -19.23 46.37
C GLU A 449 11.67 -18.59 45.76
N TYR A 450 11.44 -17.29 46.01
CA TYR A 450 10.29 -16.59 45.45
C TYR A 450 10.37 -16.49 43.92
N ILE A 451 11.42 -15.90 43.37
CA ILE A 451 11.53 -15.70 41.91
C ILE A 451 11.68 -17.03 41.18
N GLY A 452 12.38 -18.02 41.76
CA GLY A 452 12.52 -19.35 41.16
C GLY A 452 11.20 -20.10 41.04
N ASN A 453 10.23 -19.81 41.92
CA ASN A 453 8.87 -20.35 41.87
C ASN A 453 7.88 -19.44 41.13
N ALA A 454 8.31 -18.24 40.70
CA ALA A 454 7.45 -17.29 40.01
C ALA A 454 7.22 -17.73 38.56
N THR A 455 5.98 -17.64 38.10
CA THR A 455 5.70 -17.84 36.67
C THR A 455 6.12 -16.60 35.88
N PRO A 456 6.36 -16.71 34.56
CA PRO A 456 6.64 -15.53 33.72
C PRO A 456 5.59 -14.41 33.87
N LYS A 457 4.31 -14.76 34.07
CA LYS A 457 3.24 -13.79 34.32
C LYS A 457 3.39 -13.05 35.66
N ASN A 458 3.92 -13.71 36.68
CA ASN A 458 4.20 -13.07 37.97
C ASN A 458 5.35 -12.07 37.86
N LEU A 459 6.40 -12.42 37.11
CA LEU A 459 7.58 -11.56 36.90
C LEU A 459 7.31 -10.39 35.95
N GLN A 460 6.37 -10.56 35.03
CA GLN A 460 5.87 -9.47 34.19
C GLN A 460 4.94 -8.52 34.97
N GLY A 461 4.38 -8.95 36.11
CA GLY A 461 3.51 -8.15 36.97
C GLY A 461 4.27 -7.25 37.97
N CYS A 462 3.53 -6.59 38.86
CA CYS A 462 4.11 -5.73 39.89
C CYS A 462 4.72 -6.54 41.05
N LEU A 463 6.04 -6.52 41.18
CA LEU A 463 6.75 -7.07 42.35
C LEU A 463 6.52 -6.19 43.59
N PHE A 464 6.03 -6.80 44.67
CA PHE A 464 5.82 -6.11 45.94
C PHE A 464 6.69 -6.74 47.02
N ILE A 465 7.65 -5.97 47.52
CA ILE A 465 8.60 -6.44 48.54
C ILE A 465 8.19 -5.93 49.91
N LYS A 466 8.21 -6.83 50.90
CA LYS A 466 8.13 -6.49 52.32
C LYS A 466 9.22 -7.22 53.10
N PHE A 467 10.07 -6.46 53.80
CA PHE A 467 11.02 -7.06 54.73
C PHE A 467 10.31 -7.51 56.01
N LYS A 468 10.67 -8.69 56.50
CA LYS A 468 10.08 -9.23 57.74
C LYS A 468 10.39 -8.31 58.90
N HIS A 469 9.39 -8.09 59.76
CA HIS A 469 9.46 -7.21 60.93
C HIS A 469 9.62 -5.72 60.62
N GLU A 470 9.41 -5.31 59.37
CA GLU A 470 9.43 -3.90 58.96
C GLU A 470 8.05 -3.44 58.46
N GLU A 471 7.72 -2.18 58.74
CA GLU A 471 6.48 -1.54 58.29
C GLU A 471 6.63 -0.87 56.91
N ALA A 472 7.87 -0.64 56.46
CA ALA A 472 8.17 0.01 55.19
C ALA A 472 7.63 -0.81 54.01
N THR A 473 6.90 -0.15 53.11
CA THR A 473 6.36 -0.72 51.87
C THR A 473 6.43 0.29 50.73
N GLY A 474 6.23 -0.18 49.50
CA GLY A 474 6.16 0.67 48.30
C GLY A 474 7.40 0.64 47.40
N PRO A 475 7.46 1.49 46.35
CA PRO A 475 8.49 1.42 45.31
C PRO A 475 9.92 1.63 45.81
N GLY A 476 10.10 2.33 46.93
CA GLY A 476 11.41 2.50 47.57
C GLY A 476 11.99 1.20 48.10
N VAL A 477 11.15 0.35 48.69
CA VAL A 477 11.55 -0.97 49.23
C VAL A 477 11.92 -1.93 48.10
N LEU A 478 11.20 -1.88 46.98
CA LEU A 478 11.57 -2.66 45.79
C LEU A 478 12.96 -2.26 45.26
N ARG A 479 13.26 -0.94 45.17
CA ARG A 479 14.59 -0.46 44.76
C ARG A 479 15.68 -0.87 45.74
N GLU A 480 15.41 -0.80 47.04
CA GLU A 480 16.33 -1.25 48.09
C GLU A 480 16.60 -2.76 47.96
N TRP A 481 15.57 -3.57 47.78
CA TRP A 481 15.71 -5.01 47.58
C TRP A 481 16.58 -5.34 46.36
N PHE A 482 16.36 -4.70 45.21
CA PHE A 482 17.21 -4.88 44.03
C PHE A 482 18.68 -4.54 44.34
N LEU A 483 18.94 -3.42 45.01
CA LEU A 483 20.30 -3.03 45.40
C LEU A 483 20.98 -4.09 46.29
N LEU A 484 20.28 -4.55 47.33
CA LEU A 484 20.80 -5.52 48.29
C LEU A 484 21.04 -6.88 47.64
N VAL A 485 20.12 -7.35 46.80
CA VAL A 485 20.27 -8.63 46.07
C VAL A 485 21.45 -8.54 45.10
N CYS A 486 21.58 -7.47 44.31
CA CYS A 486 22.73 -7.29 43.42
C CYS A 486 24.06 -7.27 44.19
N GLN A 487 24.15 -6.54 45.32
CA GLN A 487 25.35 -6.54 46.15
C GLN A 487 25.69 -7.92 46.70
N ALA A 488 24.68 -8.68 47.12
CA ALA A 488 24.87 -10.03 47.62
C ALA A 488 25.28 -11.01 46.50
N MET A 489 24.72 -10.89 45.28
CA MET A 489 25.10 -11.73 44.14
C MET A 489 26.58 -11.59 43.77
N PHE A 490 27.13 -10.37 43.80
CA PHE A 490 28.53 -10.11 43.47
C PHE A 490 29.47 -10.17 44.69
N ASN A 491 28.97 -10.55 45.87
CA ASN A 491 29.81 -10.74 47.05
C ASN A 491 30.70 -11.99 46.87
N PRO A 492 32.04 -11.87 46.97
CA PRO A 492 32.96 -13.01 46.85
C PRO A 492 32.65 -14.19 47.79
N GLN A 493 32.03 -13.93 48.94
CA GLN A 493 31.64 -14.97 49.91
C GLN A 493 30.55 -15.92 49.38
N ASN A 494 29.68 -15.43 48.48
CA ASN A 494 28.59 -16.22 47.89
C ASN A 494 29.06 -16.99 46.64
N ALA A 495 30.25 -16.67 46.12
CA ALA A 495 30.94 -17.40 45.05
C ALA A 495 30.14 -17.59 43.74
N LEU A 496 29.12 -16.76 43.47
CA LEU A 496 28.32 -16.80 42.24
C LEU A 496 29.06 -16.20 41.04
N PHE A 497 29.70 -15.05 41.27
CA PHE A 497 30.47 -14.31 40.28
C PHE A 497 31.85 -13.98 40.83
N VAL A 498 32.84 -13.87 39.94
CA VAL A 498 34.22 -13.49 40.26
C VAL A 498 34.59 -12.23 39.49
N ALA A 499 35.22 -11.27 40.17
CA ALA A 499 35.69 -10.04 39.53
C ALA A 499 36.81 -10.35 38.53
N CYS A 500 36.80 -9.66 37.39
CA CYS A 500 37.88 -9.73 36.41
C CYS A 500 39.19 -9.26 37.06
N PRO A 501 40.28 -10.04 36.98
CA PRO A 501 41.57 -9.64 37.54
C PRO A 501 42.10 -8.31 36.98
N ASN A 502 41.78 -8.04 35.70
CA ASN A 502 42.25 -6.86 34.97
C ASN A 502 41.30 -5.66 35.04
N ASP A 503 40.04 -5.85 35.43
CA ASP A 503 39.04 -4.79 35.60
C ASP A 503 38.04 -5.18 36.69
N ARG A 504 38.28 -4.76 37.92
CA ARG A 504 37.47 -5.15 39.09
C ARG A 504 36.02 -4.62 39.06
N ARG A 505 35.62 -3.87 38.03
CA ARG A 505 34.23 -3.45 37.78
C ARG A 505 33.46 -4.46 36.93
N ARG A 506 34.14 -5.42 36.32
CA ARG A 506 33.55 -6.50 35.51
C ARG A 506 33.56 -7.80 36.29
N PHE A 507 32.49 -8.58 36.15
CA PHE A 507 32.31 -9.85 36.83
C PHE A 507 31.99 -10.96 35.83
N PHE A 508 32.45 -12.17 36.11
CA PHE A 508 32.19 -13.37 35.32
C PHE A 508 31.55 -14.45 36.18
N PRO A 509 30.69 -15.32 35.61
CA PRO A 509 30.18 -16.49 36.33
C PRO A 509 31.32 -17.34 36.88
N ASN A 510 31.20 -17.78 38.13
CA ASN A 510 32.22 -18.61 38.76
C ASN A 510 32.12 -20.07 38.29
N SER A 511 33.09 -20.54 37.51
CA SER A 511 33.12 -21.91 36.98
C SER A 511 33.41 -23.01 38.02
N GLY A 512 33.77 -22.65 39.27
CA GLY A 512 34.22 -23.59 40.30
C GLY A 512 33.12 -24.36 41.06
N LYS A 513 31.83 -24.04 40.89
CA LYS A 513 30.71 -24.70 41.59
C LYS A 513 29.50 -24.90 40.67
N LEU A 514 29.58 -25.78 39.67
CA LEU A 514 28.48 -25.95 38.71
C LEU A 514 27.30 -26.86 39.16
N LEU A 515 27.42 -27.61 40.26
CA LEU A 515 26.45 -28.69 40.59
C LEU A 515 25.21 -28.26 41.39
N PHE A 516 25.18 -27.07 42.00
CA PHE A 516 23.99 -26.51 42.70
C PHE A 516 23.45 -25.22 42.07
N HIS A 517 24.01 -24.79 40.93
CA HIS A 517 23.93 -23.40 40.46
C HIS A 517 23.07 -23.17 39.22
N LEU A 518 22.56 -24.19 38.54
CA LEU A 518 21.77 -23.97 37.31
C LEU A 518 20.49 -23.15 37.58
N CYS A 519 19.73 -23.48 38.64
CA CYS A 519 18.55 -22.71 39.02
C CYS A 519 18.91 -21.28 39.49
N THR A 520 20.06 -21.13 40.16
CA THR A 520 20.53 -19.82 40.64
C THR A 520 21.03 -18.93 39.49
N LEU A 521 21.67 -19.51 38.47
CA LEU A 521 22.08 -18.77 37.26
C LEU A 521 20.90 -18.41 36.37
N THR A 522 19.85 -19.22 36.34
CA THR A 522 18.59 -18.88 35.64
C THR A 522 17.82 -17.77 36.37
N PHE A 523 17.98 -17.67 37.69
CA PHE A 523 17.46 -16.55 38.49
C PHE A 523 18.24 -15.25 38.23
N CYS A 524 19.57 -15.34 38.11
CA CYS A 524 20.47 -14.18 37.94
C CYS A 524 20.31 -13.58 36.54
#